data_AF-A0A2G8IQB2-F1
#
_entry.id   AF-A0A2G8IQB2-F1
#
_cell.length_a   1.000
_cell.length_b   1.000
_cell.length_c   1.000
_cell.angle_alpha   90.00
_cell.angle_beta   90.00
_cell.angle_gamma   90.00
#
_symmetry.space_group_name_H-M   'P 1'
#
loop_
_entity.id
_entity.type
_entity.pdbx_description
1 polymer ?
#
loop_
_entity_poly.entity_id
_entity_poly.type
_entity_poly.pdbx_seq_one_letter_code
_entity_poly.pdbx_strand_id
1 'polypeptide(L)' 'MSVLRAGAHECQIRSAPVLVLPRLQRFSITLKRRQRAKMKIILALCQQSESRQMAAFNADKNAVNSH' A
#
# COMPACT_ATOMS: atom_id res chain seq x y z
N MET A 1 -13.43 -31.09 -41.41
CA MET A 1 -13.87 -31.22 -40.00
C MET A 1 -12.99 -30.35 -39.13
N SER A 2 -13.39 -29.10 -38.89
CA SER A 2 -12.62 -28.10 -38.14
C SER A 2 -13.54 -27.43 -37.09
N VAL A 3 -14.00 -28.23 -36.13
CA VAL A 3 -14.97 -27.81 -35.09
C VAL A 3 -14.28 -27.54 -33.73
N LEU A 4 -12.97 -27.78 -33.63
CA LEU A 4 -12.24 -27.72 -32.34
C LEU A 4 -11.87 -26.31 -31.86
N ARG A 5 -11.98 -25.26 -32.70
CA ARG A 5 -11.62 -23.87 -32.31
C ARG A 5 -12.81 -22.98 -31.93
N ALA A 6 -14.04 -23.36 -32.23
CA ALA A 6 -15.22 -22.56 -31.87
C ALA A 6 -15.47 -22.53 -30.35
N GLY A 7 -15.19 -23.61 -29.62
CA GLY A 7 -15.42 -23.65 -28.17
C GLY A 7 -14.45 -22.76 -27.36
N ALA A 8 -13.15 -22.82 -27.65
CA ALA A 8 -12.14 -22.08 -26.88
C ALA A 8 -12.24 -20.56 -27.03
N HIS A 9 -12.61 -20.09 -28.22
CA HIS A 9 -12.80 -18.67 -28.54
C HIS A 9 -14.02 -18.07 -27.83
N GLU A 10 -15.16 -18.76 -27.88
CA GLU A 10 -16.39 -18.34 -27.17
C GLU A 10 -16.22 -18.42 -25.64
N CYS A 11 -15.48 -19.43 -25.15
CA CYS A 11 -15.12 -19.52 -23.73
C CYS A 11 -14.22 -18.36 -23.29
N GLN A 12 -13.23 -17.96 -24.09
CA GLN A 12 -12.38 -16.80 -23.77
C GLN A 12 -13.16 -15.48 -23.84
N ILE A 13 -14.02 -15.29 -24.84
CA ILE A 13 -14.84 -14.07 -24.95
C ILE A 13 -15.81 -13.95 -23.77
N ARG A 14 -16.43 -15.04 -23.32
CA ARG A 14 -17.34 -15.03 -22.16
C ARG A 14 -16.64 -15.00 -20.81
N SER A 15 -15.43 -15.57 -20.69
CA SER A 15 -14.76 -15.74 -19.39
C SER A 15 -13.67 -14.70 -19.13
N ALA A 16 -13.00 -14.17 -20.15
CA ALA A 16 -11.93 -13.20 -19.96
C ALA A 16 -12.44 -11.90 -19.31
N PRO A 17 -13.56 -11.28 -19.75
CA PRO A 17 -14.10 -10.11 -19.05
C PRO A 17 -14.53 -10.44 -17.62
N VAL A 18 -15.14 -11.62 -17.42
CA VAL A 18 -15.63 -12.10 -16.12
C VAL A 18 -14.50 -12.39 -15.14
N LEU A 19 -13.30 -12.76 -15.62
CA LEU A 19 -12.13 -13.01 -14.77
C LEU A 19 -11.22 -11.78 -14.63
N VAL A 20 -11.16 -10.89 -15.62
CA VAL A 20 -10.34 -9.67 -15.55
C VAL A 20 -10.92 -8.68 -14.53
N LEU A 21 -12.24 -8.49 -14.48
CA LEU A 21 -12.89 -7.60 -13.50
C LEU A 21 -12.57 -7.97 -12.04
N PRO A 22 -12.75 -9.23 -11.58
CA PRO A 22 -12.35 -9.66 -10.24
C PRO A 22 -10.85 -9.49 -9.96
N ARG A 23 -9.99 -9.64 -10.97
CA ARG A 23 -8.53 -9.46 -10.82
C ARG A 23 -8.17 -7.99 -10.64
N LEU A 24 -8.77 -7.09 -11.42
CA LEU A 24 -8.59 -5.65 -11.28
C LEU A 24 -9.16 -5.15 -9.94
N GLN A 25 -10.32 -5.66 -9.51
CA GLN A 25 -10.86 -5.32 -8.19
C GLN A 25 -9.92 -5.74 -7.07
N ARG A 26 -9.39 -6.98 -7.10
CA ARG A 26 -8.42 -7.46 -6.09
C ARG A 26 -7.12 -6.66 -6.12
N PHE A 27 -6.63 -6.30 -7.31
CA PHE A 27 -5.45 -5.47 -7.46
C PHE A 27 -5.66 -4.08 -6.86
N SER A 28 -6.78 -3.42 -7.17
CA SER A 28 -7.15 -2.11 -6.63
C SER A 28 -7.28 -2.11 -5.11
N ILE A 29 -7.92 -3.13 -4.53
CA ILE A 29 -8.02 -3.28 -3.06
C ILE A 29 -6.62 -3.40 -2.44
N THR A 30 -5.76 -4.23 -3.04
CA THR A 30 -4.40 -4.46 -2.55
C THR A 30 -3.55 -3.19 -2.64
N LEU A 31 -3.64 -2.47 -3.76
CA LEU A 31 -2.90 -1.23 -3.98
C LEU A 31 -3.34 -0.14 -3.00
N LYS A 32 -4.65 0.03 -2.80
CA LYS A 32 -5.19 1.00 -1.84
C LYS A 32 -4.74 0.71 -0.41
N ARG A 33 -4.68 -0.57 -0.02
CA ARG A 33 -4.14 -0.98 1.30
C ARG A 33 -2.64 -0.69 1.43
N ARG A 34 -1.84 -0.95 0.40
CA ARG A 34 -0.39 -0.65 0.40
C ARG A 34 -0.11 0.85 0.46
N GLN A 35 -0.84 1.67 -0.28
CA GLN A 35 -0.72 3.13 -0.23
C GLN A 35 -1.04 3.68 1.15
N ARG A 36 -2.13 3.19 1.78
CA ARG A 36 -2.47 3.55 3.17
C ARG A 36 -1.36 3.16 4.15
N ALA A 37 -0.77 1.97 4.01
CA ALA A 37 0.34 1.54 4.85
C ALA A 37 1.59 2.43 4.66
N LYS A 38 1.95 2.76 3.41
CA LYS A 38 3.07 3.66 3.11
C LYS A 38 2.90 5.05 3.76
N MET A 39 1.71 5.65 3.66
CA MET A 39 1.43 6.92 4.35
C MET A 39 1.58 6.81 5.87
N LYS A 40 1.02 5.75 6.48
CA LYS A 40 1.11 5.54 7.93
C LYS A 40 2.56 5.40 8.39
N ILE A 41 3.40 4.73 7.62
CA ILE A 41 4.84 4.59 7.92
C ILE A 41 5.51 5.97 7.89
N ILE A 42 5.30 6.75 6.83
CA ILE A 42 5.89 8.09 6.71
C ILE A 42 5.46 8.97 7.89
N LEU A 43 4.17 8.98 8.19
CA LEU A 43 3.63 9.76 9.32
C LEU A 43 4.26 9.35 10.66
N ALA A 44 4.40 8.05 10.91
CA ALA A 44 5.02 7.55 12.13
C ALA A 44 6.50 7.95 12.24
N LEU A 45 7.24 7.94 11.12
CA LEU A 45 8.63 8.38 11.08
C LEU A 45 8.76 9.88 11.37
N CYS A 46 7.89 10.70 10.80
CA CYS A 46 7.84 12.13 11.09
C CYS A 46 7.56 12.38 12.58
N GLN A 47 6.52 11.75 13.14
CA GLN A 47 6.19 11.88 14.57
C GLN A 47 7.34 11.44 15.48
N GLN A 48 8.05 10.37 15.10
CA GLN A 48 9.20 9.89 15.84
C GLN A 48 10.38 10.88 15.78
N SER A 49 10.63 11.50 14.62
CA SER A 49 11.67 12.51 14.49
C SER A 49 11.40 13.73 15.36
N GLU A 50 10.16 14.24 15.37
CA GLU A 50 9.74 15.36 16.22
C GLU A 50 9.90 15.02 17.71
N SER A 51 9.44 13.83 18.11
CA SER A 51 9.56 13.37 19.50
C SER A 51 11.03 13.27 19.95
N ARG A 52 11.91 12.76 19.08
CA ARG A 52 13.35 12.70 19.35
C ARG A 52 13.98 14.09 19.44
N GLN A 53 13.59 15.02 18.57
CA GLN A 53 14.08 16.41 18.62
C GLN A 53 13.67 17.10 19.92
N MET A 54 12.41 16.96 20.33
CA MET A 54 11.94 17.51 21.61
C MET A 54 12.66 16.88 22.81
N ALA A 55 12.86 15.56 22.80
CA ALA A 55 13.59 14.87 23.85
C ALA A 55 15.06 15.36 23.94
N ALA A 56 15.73 15.51 22.80
CA ALA A 56 17.10 16.02 22.75
C ALA A 56 17.22 17.47 23.26
N PHE A 57 16.29 18.35 22.87
CA PHE A 57 16.27 19.73 23.34
C PHE A 57 16.03 19.84 24.86
N ASN A 58 15.17 19.00 25.41
CA ASN A 58 14.92 18.96 26.86
C ASN A 58 16.15 18.41 27.63
N ALA A 59 16.85 17.42 27.06
CA ALA A 59 18.07 16.89 27.66
C ALA A 59 19.19 17.95 27.72
N ASP A 60 19.35 18.74 26.66
CA ASP A 60 20.32 19.84 26.59
C ASP A 60 20.03 20.93 27.64
N LYS A 61 18.77 21.34 27.79
CA LYS A 61 18.37 22.30 28.84
C LYS A 61 18.61 21.79 30.26
N ASN A 62 18.34 20.52 30.52
CA ASN A 62 18.59 19.93 31.84
C ASN A 62 20.09 19.86 32.17
N ALA A 63 20.95 19.66 31.16
CA ALA A 63 22.39 19.72 31.33
C ALA A 63 22.89 21.15 31.67
N VAL A 64 22.31 22.17 31.04
CA VAL A 64 22.65 23.58 31.32
C VAL A 64 22.14 24.05 32.69
N ASN A 65 21.00 23.56 33.16
CA ASN A 65 20.44 23.91 34.47
C ASN A 65 21.03 23.12 35.65
N SER A 66 21.98 22.21 35.41
CA SER A 66 22.63 21.40 36.46
C SER A 66 23.98 21.97 36.93
N HIS A 67 24.33 23.18 36.51
CA HIS A 67 25.46 23.98 36.99
C HIS A 67 24.98 25.16 37.83
#